data_AF-A0A4U1EHI4-F1
#
_entry.id   AF-A0A4U1EHI4-F1
#
_cell.length_a   1.000
_cell.length_b   1.000
_cell.length_c   1.000
_cell.angle_alpha   90.00
_cell.angle_beta   90.00
_cell.angle_gamma   90.00
#
_symmetry.space_group_name_H-M   'P 1'
#
loop_
_entity.id
_entity.type
_entity.pdbx_description
1 polymer ?
#
loop_
_entity_poly.entity_id
_entity_poly.type
_entity_poly.pdbx_seq_one_letter_code
_entity_poly.pdbx_strand_id
1 'polypeptide(L)'
;MLQRVHVVKVCLPEVIGDGVTEDGGLNSHWQLSLARRQILLLETLKVKQSILDPIPAALKLPIAVSCYWVQHTEAKAKLHHLQALLLGMLMGPLHAMINSPDEEALQGGGAEMLYEELQRVKAQPGLRLDLDTAHVFCQWQCCLQMGLYLNQLLSTPLPEPDLTRLYSGSLVHGLCRQLLTSASVESLLHVCPEAQQLYEHMFSAARSCAPAELVLPKGKSKKRRQKKRGTPWSENRVGTTLNARSWHEGGNRFELLTVGTLEEHMEAAELE
;
A
#
# COMPACT_ATOMS: atom_id res chain seq x y z
N MET A 1 16.35 19.28 10.26
CA MET A 1 17.17 18.18 10.80
C MET A 1 16.85 16.93 9.97
N LEU A 2 17.72 16.55 9.03
CA LEU A 2 17.56 15.33 8.25
C LEU A 2 17.93 14.13 9.12
N GLN A 3 16.94 13.30 9.46
CA GLN A 3 17.21 11.97 10.01
C GLN A 3 17.70 11.08 8.88
N ARG A 4 18.93 10.59 9.02
CA ARG A 4 19.53 9.56 8.16
C ARG A 4 18.62 8.34 8.15
N VAL A 5 17.99 8.06 7.01
CA VAL A 5 17.38 6.75 6.75
C VAL A 5 18.50 5.73 6.77
N HIS A 6 18.51 4.85 7.77
CA HIS A 6 19.38 3.68 7.77
C HIS A 6 18.92 2.76 6.63
N VAL A 7 19.67 2.78 5.54
CA VAL A 7 19.59 1.74 4.52
C VAL A 7 20.07 0.46 5.18
N VAL A 8 19.14 -0.45 5.45
CA VAL A 8 19.47 -1.79 5.90
C VAL A 8 20.30 -2.44 4.81
N LYS A 9 21.59 -2.66 5.09
CA LYS A 9 22.46 -3.47 4.25
C LYS A 9 21.94 -4.89 4.31
N VAL A 10 21.24 -5.33 3.25
CA VAL A 10 20.85 -6.71 3.07
C VAL A 10 22.12 -7.50 2.77
N CYS A 11 22.72 -8.10 3.80
CA CYS A 11 23.70 -9.15 3.58
C CYS A 11 22.91 -10.42 3.21
N LEU A 12 22.92 -10.80 1.93
CA LEU A 12 22.55 -12.16 1.56
C LEU A 12 23.58 -13.11 2.19
N PRO A 13 23.16 -14.21 2.84
CA PRO A 13 24.08 -15.27 3.22
C PRO A 13 24.57 -16.00 1.97
N GLU A 14 25.89 -16.16 1.86
CA GLU A 14 26.50 -17.16 0.99
C GLU A 14 26.04 -18.54 1.44
N VAL A 15 25.17 -19.18 0.66
CA VAL A 15 24.92 -20.61 0.75
C VAL A 15 25.68 -21.26 -0.40
N ILE A 16 26.96 -21.53 -0.15
CA ILE A 16 27.79 -22.39 -0.98
C ILE A 16 27.53 -23.82 -0.50
N GLY A 17 26.98 -24.64 -1.40
CA GLY A 17 26.93 -26.10 -1.28
C GLY A 17 27.34 -26.68 -2.63
N ASP A 18 28.43 -27.45 -2.60
CA ASP A 18 29.28 -27.88 -3.71
C ASP A 18 28.58 -28.48 -4.93
N GLY A 19 29.14 -28.14 -6.09
CA GLY A 19 28.83 -28.76 -7.39
C GLY A 19 29.66 -28.12 -8.50
N VAL A 20 30.99 -28.35 -8.48
CA VAL A 20 31.87 -27.94 -9.57
C VAL A 20 31.56 -28.76 -10.82
N THR A 21 31.18 -28.09 -11.90
CA THR A 21 31.54 -28.48 -13.28
C THR A 21 31.87 -27.20 -14.04
N GLU A 22 33.14 -27.06 -14.40
CA GLU A 22 33.64 -26.02 -15.30
C GLU A 22 33.18 -26.30 -16.73
N ASP A 23 32.40 -25.40 -17.33
CA ASP A 23 32.57 -24.99 -18.73
C ASP A 23 31.82 -23.66 -18.99
N GLY A 24 32.35 -22.88 -19.93
CA GLY A 24 32.12 -21.44 -20.09
C GLY A 24 30.68 -20.96 -20.27
N GLY A 25 30.36 -19.91 -19.52
CA GLY A 25 29.21 -19.04 -19.72
C GLY A 25 28.80 -18.35 -18.43
N LEU A 26 29.07 -17.04 -18.31
CA LEU A 26 28.60 -16.19 -17.20
C LEU A 26 27.06 -16.15 -17.03
N ASN A 27 26.32 -16.91 -17.84
CA ASN A 27 24.87 -16.81 -18.02
C ASN A 27 24.10 -18.11 -17.67
N SER A 28 24.75 -19.16 -17.15
CA SER A 28 24.10 -20.45 -16.84
C SER A 28 23.92 -20.73 -15.33
N HIS A 29 24.53 -19.94 -14.44
CA HIS A 29 24.68 -20.31 -13.03
C HIS A 29 23.56 -19.82 -12.07
N TRP A 30 22.55 -19.10 -12.58
CA TRP A 30 21.48 -18.51 -11.75
C TRP A 30 20.05 -18.79 -12.23
N GLN A 31 19.83 -19.79 -13.09
CA GLN A 31 18.47 -20.18 -13.49
C GLN A 31 17.78 -20.95 -12.36
N LEU A 32 17.33 -20.20 -11.35
CA LEU A 32 16.46 -20.72 -10.32
C LEU A 32 15.08 -21.03 -10.92
N SER A 33 14.51 -22.17 -10.52
CA SER A 33 13.14 -22.52 -10.89
C SER A 33 12.14 -21.46 -10.43
N LEU A 34 10.99 -21.35 -11.11
CA LEU A 34 9.93 -20.40 -10.72
C LEU A 34 9.55 -20.55 -9.25
N ALA A 35 9.37 -21.78 -8.77
CA ALA A 35 9.04 -22.07 -7.38
C ALA A 35 10.13 -21.57 -6.41
N ARG A 36 11.42 -21.75 -6.76
CA ARG A 36 12.52 -21.27 -5.92
C ARG A 36 12.57 -19.74 -5.86
N ARG A 37 12.33 -19.06 -6.99
CA ARG A 37 12.26 -17.59 -7.06
C ARG A 37 11.07 -17.03 -6.26
N GLN A 38 9.92 -17.71 -6.31
CA GLN A 38 8.75 -17.38 -5.48
C GLN A 38 9.06 -17.53 -3.99
N ILE A 39 9.69 -18.63 -3.58
CA ILE A 39 10.09 -18.86 -2.18
C ILE A 39 11.03 -17.74 -1.70
N LEU A 40 12.09 -17.43 -2.47
CA LEU A 40 13.04 -16.38 -2.11
C LEU A 40 12.36 -15.00 -1.96
N LEU A 41 11.45 -14.66 -2.87
CA LEU A 41 10.67 -13.41 -2.79
C LEU A 41 9.87 -13.35 -1.50
N LEU A 42 9.11 -14.41 -1.19
CA LEU A 42 8.23 -14.46 -0.02
C LEU A 42 9.00 -14.53 1.31
N GLU A 43 10.12 -15.26 1.35
CA GLU A 43 11.03 -15.27 2.51
C GLU A 43 11.61 -13.88 2.77
N THR A 44 12.02 -13.16 1.72
CA THR A 44 12.52 -11.78 1.83
C THR A 44 11.45 -10.82 2.35
N LEU A 45 10.20 -10.98 1.90
CA LEU A 45 9.05 -10.22 2.40
C LEU A 45 8.54 -10.72 3.76
N LYS A 46 9.09 -11.82 4.30
CA LYS A 46 8.67 -12.49 5.54
C LYS A 46 7.19 -12.89 5.53
N VAL A 47 6.71 -13.43 4.41
CA VAL A 47 5.33 -13.88 4.23
C VAL A 47 5.31 -15.37 3.90
N LYS A 48 4.40 -16.12 4.51
CA LYS A 48 4.20 -17.54 4.18
C LYS A 48 3.29 -17.69 2.96
N GLN A 49 3.60 -18.64 2.08
CA GLN A 49 2.78 -18.93 0.90
C GLN A 49 1.30 -19.18 1.24
N SER A 50 1.04 -19.94 2.31
CA SER A 50 -0.32 -20.30 2.74
C SER A 50 -1.23 -19.11 3.06
N ILE A 51 -0.66 -17.96 3.41
CA ILE A 51 -1.40 -16.72 3.67
C ILE A 51 -1.93 -16.12 2.36
N LEU A 52 -1.26 -16.38 1.24
CA LEU A 52 -1.57 -15.80 -0.07
C LEU A 52 -2.41 -16.74 -0.96
N ASP A 53 -2.60 -17.99 -0.57
CA ASP A 53 -3.38 -18.97 -1.34
C ASP A 53 -4.82 -18.52 -1.67
N PRO A 54 -5.58 -17.89 -0.75
CA PRO A 54 -6.92 -17.38 -1.07
C PRO A 54 -6.90 -16.04 -1.83
N ILE A 55 -5.73 -15.47 -2.09
CA ILE A 55 -5.58 -14.15 -2.73
C ILE A 55 -5.42 -14.33 -4.25
N PRO A 56 -6.18 -13.59 -5.08
CA PRO A 56 -6.02 -13.59 -6.53
C PRO A 56 -4.59 -13.27 -6.96
N ALA A 57 -4.14 -13.87 -8.07
CA ALA A 57 -2.75 -13.82 -8.51
C ALA A 57 -2.19 -12.39 -8.64
N ALA A 58 -2.98 -11.47 -9.21
CA ALA A 58 -2.60 -10.06 -9.39
C ALA A 58 -2.43 -9.29 -8.05
N LEU A 59 -3.01 -9.78 -6.96
CA LEU A 59 -2.95 -9.15 -5.64
C LEU A 59 -1.95 -9.82 -4.68
N LYS A 60 -1.38 -10.98 -5.03
CA LYS A 60 -0.42 -11.70 -4.16
C LYS A 60 0.79 -10.83 -3.79
N LEU A 61 1.39 -10.15 -4.77
CA LEU A 61 2.54 -9.27 -4.51
C LEU A 61 2.15 -8.02 -3.68
N PRO A 62 1.10 -7.24 -4.04
CA PRO A 62 0.62 -6.15 -3.21
C PRO A 62 0.30 -6.53 -1.76
N ILE A 63 -0.32 -7.70 -1.55
CA ILE A 63 -0.65 -8.19 -0.21
C ILE A 63 0.60 -8.63 0.54
N ALA A 64 1.54 -9.33 -0.11
CA ALA A 64 2.81 -9.68 0.52
C ALA A 64 3.60 -8.44 0.96
N VAL A 65 3.65 -7.41 0.13
CA VAL A 65 4.23 -6.10 0.48
C VAL A 65 3.48 -5.45 1.64
N SER A 66 2.15 -5.51 1.64
CA SER A 66 1.34 -4.92 2.71
C SER A 66 1.57 -5.64 4.04
N CYS A 67 1.73 -6.97 4.03
CA CYS A 67 2.15 -7.76 5.17
C CYS A 67 3.54 -7.35 5.69
N TYR A 68 4.50 -7.11 4.79
CA TYR A 68 5.82 -6.60 5.17
C TYR A 68 5.72 -5.20 5.79
N TRP A 69 4.94 -4.31 5.17
CA TRP A 69 4.76 -2.94 5.63
C TRP A 69 4.16 -2.87 7.04
N VAL A 70 3.11 -3.65 7.33
CA VAL A 70 2.50 -3.65 8.68
C VAL A 70 3.42 -4.24 9.75
N GLN A 71 4.38 -5.10 9.38
CA GLN A 71 5.40 -5.62 10.30
C GLN A 71 6.46 -4.57 10.67
N HIS A 72 6.74 -3.61 9.80
CA HIS A 72 7.89 -2.70 9.91
C HIS A 72 7.49 -1.22 9.96
N THR A 73 6.21 -0.91 10.06
CA THR A 73 5.72 0.46 10.26
C THR A 73 6.11 0.96 11.66
N GLU A 74 6.75 2.13 11.74
CA GLU A 74 7.11 2.80 12.99
C GLU A 74 5.86 3.36 13.71
N ALA A 75 4.94 2.52 14.19
CA ALA A 75 3.74 2.87 14.98
C ALA A 75 2.80 3.98 14.43
N LYS A 76 3.05 4.51 13.23
CA LYS A 76 2.26 5.58 12.58
C LYS A 76 1.06 5.03 11.83
N ALA A 77 1.23 3.88 11.16
CA ALA A 77 0.10 3.18 10.59
C ALA A 77 -0.87 2.77 11.71
N LYS A 78 -2.16 2.81 11.39
CA LYS A 78 -3.28 2.50 12.28
C LYS A 78 -4.19 1.58 11.50
N LEU A 79 -5.11 0.90 12.19
CA LEU A 79 -6.04 -0.03 11.57
C LEU A 79 -6.76 0.56 10.34
N HIS A 80 -7.32 1.76 10.45
CA HIS A 80 -8.01 2.41 9.32
C HIS A 80 -7.12 2.69 8.11
N HIS A 81 -5.80 2.88 8.29
CA HIS A 81 -4.88 3.04 7.17
C HIS A 81 -4.77 1.73 6.37
N LEU A 82 -4.67 0.58 7.07
CA LEU A 82 -4.69 -0.72 6.43
C LEU A 82 -6.05 -1.01 5.76
N GLN A 83 -7.16 -0.75 6.47
CA GLN A 83 -8.50 -0.96 5.92
C GLN A 83 -8.74 -0.12 4.66
N ALA A 84 -8.41 1.17 4.68
CA ALA A 84 -8.54 2.05 3.53
C ALA A 84 -7.67 1.63 2.35
N LEU A 85 -6.43 1.18 2.61
CA LEU A 85 -5.54 0.65 1.59
C LEU A 85 -6.15 -0.57 0.89
N LEU A 86 -6.62 -1.56 1.67
CA LEU A 86 -7.18 -2.80 1.14
C LEU A 86 -8.51 -2.59 0.41
N LEU A 87 -9.35 -1.67 0.90
CA LEU A 87 -10.55 -1.22 0.18
C LEU A 87 -10.19 -0.57 -1.17
N GLY A 88 -9.13 0.25 -1.21
CA GLY A 88 -8.63 0.83 -2.45
C GLY A 88 -8.20 -0.22 -3.48
N MET A 89 -7.60 -1.33 -3.03
CA MET A 89 -7.17 -2.43 -3.91
C MET A 89 -8.33 -3.19 -4.57
N LEU A 90 -9.57 -3.03 -4.10
CA LEU A 90 -10.75 -3.66 -4.69
C LEU A 90 -11.14 -3.04 -6.04
N MET A 91 -10.66 -1.85 -6.38
CA MET A 91 -10.99 -1.17 -7.64
C MET A 91 -10.67 -2.02 -8.88
N GLY A 92 -9.53 -2.72 -8.88
CA GLY A 92 -9.16 -3.65 -9.94
C GLY A 92 -10.10 -4.85 -10.05
N PRO A 93 -10.26 -5.66 -8.98
CA PRO A 93 -11.22 -6.76 -8.94
C PRO A 93 -12.67 -6.36 -9.30
N LEU A 94 -13.17 -5.24 -8.78
CA LEU A 94 -14.52 -4.75 -9.09
C LEU A 94 -14.68 -4.44 -10.58
N HIS A 95 -13.70 -3.75 -11.17
CA HIS A 95 -13.70 -3.50 -12.61
C HIS A 95 -13.68 -4.82 -13.41
N ALA A 96 -12.93 -5.83 -12.97
CA ALA A 96 -12.92 -7.13 -13.63
C ALA A 96 -14.26 -7.86 -13.52
N MET A 97 -14.94 -7.79 -12.37
CA MET A 97 -16.28 -8.37 -12.17
C MET A 97 -17.33 -7.71 -13.05
N ILE A 98 -17.33 -6.37 -13.14
CA ILE A 98 -18.30 -5.60 -13.93
C ILE A 98 -18.16 -5.90 -15.43
N ASN A 99 -16.93 -6.07 -15.92
CA ASN A 99 -16.66 -6.30 -17.35
C ASN A 99 -16.54 -7.79 -17.70
N SER A 100 -16.87 -8.70 -16.78
CA SER A 100 -16.83 -10.13 -17.05
C SER A 100 -18.00 -10.52 -17.96
N PRO A 101 -17.79 -11.30 -19.02
CA PRO A 101 -18.85 -11.76 -19.91
C PRO A 101 -19.76 -12.84 -19.30
N ASP A 102 -19.47 -13.30 -18.07
CA ASP A 102 -20.26 -14.33 -17.38
C ASP A 102 -21.55 -13.72 -16.79
N GLU A 103 -22.68 -13.95 -17.46
CA GLU A 103 -24.00 -13.39 -17.07
C GLU A 103 -24.53 -13.92 -15.73
N GLU A 104 -24.04 -15.07 -15.25
CA GLU A 104 -24.45 -15.63 -13.95
C GLU A 104 -23.85 -14.87 -12.76
N ALA A 105 -22.74 -14.13 -12.97
CA ALA A 105 -22.08 -13.31 -11.94
C ALA A 105 -22.71 -11.92 -11.77
N LEU A 106 -23.63 -11.53 -12.66
CA LEU A 106 -24.37 -10.26 -12.61
C LEU A 106 -25.58 -10.28 -11.65
N GLN A 107 -25.77 -11.36 -10.88
CA GLN A 107 -26.81 -11.44 -9.86
C GLN A 107 -26.58 -10.40 -8.74
N GLY A 108 -27.07 -9.17 -8.97
CA GLY A 108 -27.34 -8.20 -7.92
C GLY A 108 -26.77 -6.79 -8.11
N GLY A 109 -26.05 -6.48 -9.20
CA GLY A 109 -25.50 -5.13 -9.45
C GLY A 109 -24.55 -4.61 -8.35
N GLY A 110 -24.19 -5.46 -7.39
CA GLY A 110 -23.45 -5.10 -6.18
C GLY A 110 -22.06 -4.57 -6.46
N ALA A 111 -21.37 -5.20 -7.41
CA ALA A 111 -20.03 -4.77 -7.84
C ALA A 111 -20.06 -3.37 -8.46
N GLU A 112 -21.07 -3.06 -9.27
CA GLU A 112 -21.26 -1.74 -9.88
C GLU A 112 -21.58 -0.68 -8.80
N MET A 113 -22.55 -0.95 -7.92
CA MET A 113 -22.89 -0.06 -6.81
C MET A 113 -21.69 0.24 -5.90
N LEU A 114 -20.90 -0.78 -5.55
CA LEU A 114 -19.70 -0.60 -4.74
C LEU A 114 -18.62 0.19 -5.49
N TYR A 115 -18.42 -0.11 -6.77
CA TYR A 115 -17.47 0.62 -7.61
C TYR A 115 -17.84 2.11 -7.70
N GLU A 116 -19.11 2.43 -7.92
CA GLU A 116 -19.62 3.80 -7.92
C GLU A 116 -19.42 4.50 -6.57
N GLU A 117 -19.70 3.82 -5.45
CA GLU A 117 -19.49 4.39 -4.13
C GLU A 117 -18.01 4.72 -3.90
N LEU A 118 -17.09 3.81 -4.23
CA LEU A 118 -15.65 4.08 -4.15
C LEU A 118 -15.22 5.23 -5.07
N GLN A 119 -15.78 5.33 -6.28
CA GLN A 119 -15.54 6.45 -7.19
C GLN A 119 -16.07 7.77 -6.62
N ARG A 120 -17.21 7.76 -5.94
CA ARG A 120 -17.76 8.92 -5.23
C ARG A 120 -16.83 9.34 -4.10
N VAL A 121 -16.26 8.39 -3.34
CA VAL A 121 -15.23 8.70 -2.32
C VAL A 121 -13.99 9.33 -2.93
N LYS A 122 -13.52 8.80 -4.07
CA LYS A 122 -12.36 9.33 -4.81
C LYS A 122 -12.60 10.77 -5.31
N ALA A 123 -13.81 11.07 -5.76
CA ALA A 123 -14.19 12.37 -6.33
C ALA A 123 -14.44 13.46 -5.28
N GLN A 124 -14.57 13.11 -3.99
CA GLN A 124 -14.81 14.11 -2.94
C GLN A 124 -13.61 15.05 -2.79
N PRO A 125 -13.81 16.38 -2.88
CA PRO A 125 -12.76 17.35 -2.66
C PRO A 125 -12.11 17.15 -1.30
N GLY A 126 -10.79 17.07 -1.27
CA GLY A 126 -10.04 16.90 -0.02
C GLY A 126 -10.21 18.12 0.88
N LEU A 127 -10.94 17.98 1.99
CA LEU A 127 -10.93 18.95 3.08
C LEU A 127 -9.57 18.88 3.80
N ARG A 128 -8.56 19.55 3.22
CA ARG A 128 -7.16 19.60 3.67
C ARG A 128 -6.46 18.23 3.74
N LEU A 129 -5.31 18.11 3.10
CA LEU A 129 -4.52 16.88 3.12
C LEU A 129 -4.03 16.58 4.55
N ASP A 130 -4.38 15.40 5.08
CA ASP A 130 -3.79 14.87 6.31
C ASP A 130 -2.37 14.38 6.01
N LEU A 131 -1.37 15.15 6.46
CA LEU A 131 0.04 14.86 6.22
C LEU A 131 0.49 13.56 6.91
N ASP A 132 -0.10 13.18 8.04
CA ASP A 132 0.26 11.96 8.74
C ASP A 132 -0.20 10.75 7.93
N THR A 133 -1.46 10.76 7.48
CA THR A 133 -1.99 9.72 6.58
C THR A 133 -1.21 9.67 5.26
N ALA A 134 -0.88 10.82 4.68
CA ALA A 134 -0.10 10.89 3.44
C ALA A 134 1.29 10.24 3.63
N HIS A 135 1.97 10.55 4.73
CA HIS A 135 3.25 9.95 5.04
C HIS A 135 3.15 8.43 5.23
N VAL A 136 2.11 7.95 5.92
CA VAL A 136 1.86 6.51 6.10
C VAL A 136 1.70 5.80 4.76
N PHE A 137 0.94 6.38 3.82
CA PHE A 137 0.80 5.78 2.49
C PHE A 137 2.07 5.93 1.63
N CYS A 138 2.84 7.01 1.77
CA CYS A 138 4.15 7.12 1.13
C CYS A 138 5.10 6.01 1.58
N GLN A 139 5.08 5.63 2.86
CA GLN A 139 5.86 4.48 3.36
C GLN A 139 5.43 3.18 2.67
N TRP A 140 4.13 2.91 2.61
CA TRP A 140 3.61 1.73 1.91
C TRP A 140 3.99 1.73 0.42
N GLN A 141 3.86 2.86 -0.27
CA GLN A 141 4.26 3.00 -1.68
C GLN A 141 5.76 2.74 -1.88
N CYS A 142 6.62 3.19 -0.96
CA CYS A 142 8.04 2.85 -1.00
C CYS A 142 8.28 1.35 -0.81
N CYS A 143 7.56 0.70 0.11
CA CYS A 143 7.60 -0.76 0.25
C CYS A 143 7.14 -1.46 -1.03
N LEU A 144 6.06 -1.00 -1.67
CA LEU A 144 5.56 -1.55 -2.93
C LEU A 144 6.58 -1.44 -4.05
N GLN A 145 7.18 -0.26 -4.21
CA GLN A 145 8.20 -0.04 -5.22
C GLN A 145 9.40 -0.97 -5.03
N MET A 146 9.89 -1.12 -3.79
CA MET A 146 10.99 -2.05 -3.52
C MET A 146 10.57 -3.52 -3.72
N GLY A 147 9.33 -3.87 -3.39
CA GLY A 147 8.76 -5.19 -3.65
C GLY A 147 8.67 -5.51 -5.15
N LEU A 148 8.30 -4.53 -5.98
CA LEU A 148 8.29 -4.65 -7.44
C LEU A 148 9.71 -4.85 -7.98
N TYR A 149 10.68 -4.05 -7.55
CA TYR A 149 12.08 -4.23 -7.97
C TYR A 149 12.64 -5.59 -7.55
N LEU A 150 12.32 -6.06 -6.36
CA LEU A 150 12.71 -7.39 -5.91
C LEU A 150 12.06 -8.48 -6.77
N ASN A 151 10.76 -8.34 -7.09
CA ASN A 151 10.05 -9.26 -7.99
C ASN A 151 10.73 -9.30 -9.37
N GLN A 152 11.04 -8.14 -9.94
CA GLN A 152 11.72 -8.01 -11.24
C GLN A 152 13.13 -8.59 -11.23
N LEU A 153 13.91 -8.31 -10.18
CA LEU A 153 15.25 -8.87 -9.99
C LEU A 153 15.22 -10.40 -9.95
N LEU A 154 14.17 -10.97 -9.36
CA LEU A 154 13.94 -12.41 -9.34
C LEU A 154 13.23 -12.91 -10.60
N SER A 155 13.24 -12.15 -11.71
CA SER A 155 12.59 -12.49 -12.99
C SER A 155 11.07 -12.72 -12.88
N THR A 156 10.40 -11.83 -12.17
CA THR A 156 8.92 -11.74 -12.01
C THR A 156 8.25 -13.05 -11.59
N PRO A 157 8.60 -13.63 -10.43
CA PRO A 157 8.02 -14.88 -9.97
C PRO A 157 6.53 -14.75 -9.57
N LEU A 158 6.06 -13.55 -9.25
CA LEU A 158 4.65 -13.21 -9.11
C LEU A 158 4.21 -12.22 -10.20
N PRO A 159 2.93 -12.23 -10.62
CA PRO A 159 2.40 -11.25 -11.56
C PRO A 159 2.52 -9.83 -11.02
N GLU A 160 2.86 -8.89 -11.90
CA GLU A 160 2.87 -7.48 -11.53
C GLU A 160 1.43 -6.92 -11.51
N PRO A 161 1.07 -6.13 -10.49
CA PRO A 161 -0.23 -5.52 -10.40
C PRO A 161 -0.37 -4.35 -11.38
N ASP A 162 -1.59 -4.09 -11.84
CA ASP A 162 -1.90 -2.83 -12.52
C ASP A 162 -1.97 -1.68 -11.50
N LEU A 163 -0.92 -0.86 -11.47
CA LEU A 163 -0.78 0.25 -10.53
C LEU A 163 -1.88 1.31 -10.67
N THR A 164 -2.45 1.48 -11.87
CA THR A 164 -3.50 2.49 -12.13
C THR A 164 -4.81 2.14 -11.41
N ARG A 165 -5.07 0.83 -11.24
CA ARG A 165 -6.23 0.30 -10.55
C ARG A 165 -5.94 -0.17 -9.13
N LEU A 166 -4.67 -0.39 -8.77
CA LEU A 166 -4.28 -0.83 -7.43
C LEU A 166 -4.37 0.29 -6.39
N TYR A 167 -3.96 1.52 -6.74
CA TYR A 167 -3.83 2.61 -5.76
C TYR A 167 -4.26 3.96 -6.33
N SER A 168 -5.05 4.69 -5.53
CA SER A 168 -5.44 6.08 -5.77
C SER A 168 -5.35 6.85 -4.45
N GLY A 169 -4.49 7.89 -4.40
CA GLY A 169 -4.29 8.70 -3.20
C GLY A 169 -5.58 9.35 -2.70
N SER A 170 -6.35 9.96 -3.61
CA SER A 170 -7.64 10.57 -3.29
C SER A 170 -8.63 9.57 -2.70
N LEU A 171 -8.66 8.34 -3.24
CA LEU A 171 -9.53 7.28 -2.75
C LEU A 171 -9.15 6.84 -1.33
N VAL A 172 -7.89 6.45 -1.10
CA VAL A 172 -7.48 5.93 0.22
C VAL A 172 -7.57 6.99 1.32
N HIS A 173 -7.32 8.26 1.00
CA HIS A 173 -7.54 9.36 1.92
C HIS A 173 -9.03 9.59 2.20
N GLY A 174 -9.88 9.53 1.18
CA GLY A 174 -11.33 9.62 1.35
C GLY A 174 -11.88 8.50 2.22
N LEU A 175 -11.41 7.27 2.00
CA LEU A 175 -11.77 6.10 2.79
C LEU A 175 -11.30 6.24 4.25
N CYS A 176 -10.08 6.71 4.51
CA CYS A 176 -9.63 7.01 5.87
C CYS A 176 -10.57 8.00 6.58
N ARG A 177 -11.02 9.07 5.90
CA ARG A 177 -11.98 10.01 6.50
C ARG A 177 -13.31 9.32 6.84
N GLN A 178 -13.88 8.56 5.91
CA GLN A 178 -15.14 7.85 6.14
C GLN A 178 -15.05 6.89 7.33
N LEU A 179 -14.00 6.07 7.37
CA LEU A 179 -13.74 5.09 8.43
C LEU A 179 -13.53 5.76 9.81
N LEU A 180 -13.01 6.98 9.85
CA LEU A 180 -12.87 7.75 11.09
C LEU A 180 -14.18 8.37 11.56
N THR A 181 -15.10 8.68 10.64
CA THR A 181 -16.33 9.43 10.97
C THR A 181 -17.51 8.57 11.43
N SER A 182 -17.58 7.28 11.04
CA SER A 182 -18.53 6.25 11.56
C SER A 182 -18.78 5.10 10.57
N ALA A 183 -18.28 5.16 9.33
CA ALA A 183 -18.45 4.07 8.39
C ALA A 183 -17.67 2.84 8.85
N SER A 184 -18.33 1.68 8.92
CA SER A 184 -17.65 0.41 9.10
C SER A 184 -17.31 -0.19 7.72
N VAL A 185 -16.26 -0.98 7.64
CA VAL A 185 -15.90 -1.63 6.36
C VAL A 185 -17.02 -2.56 5.90
N GLU A 186 -17.63 -3.27 6.84
CA GLU A 186 -18.75 -4.17 6.62
C GLU A 186 -19.95 -3.41 6.03
N SER A 187 -20.23 -2.19 6.50
CA SER A 187 -21.32 -1.37 5.95
C SER A 187 -21.05 -0.90 4.52
N LEU A 188 -19.78 -0.78 4.10
CA LEU A 188 -19.44 -0.44 2.72
C LEU A 188 -19.55 -1.67 1.81
N LEU A 189 -19.15 -2.84 2.30
CA LEU A 189 -19.00 -4.05 1.48
C LEU A 189 -20.26 -4.91 1.38
N HIS A 190 -21.27 -4.70 2.24
CA HIS A 190 -22.49 -5.54 2.27
C HIS A 190 -23.24 -5.63 0.93
N VAL A 191 -23.05 -4.65 0.04
CA VAL A 191 -23.68 -4.63 -1.29
C VAL A 191 -23.04 -5.61 -2.28
N CYS A 192 -21.82 -6.10 -2.02
CA CYS A 192 -21.09 -7.04 -2.89
C CYS A 192 -20.38 -8.12 -2.05
N PRO A 193 -21.01 -9.30 -1.85
CA PRO A 193 -20.47 -10.39 -1.04
C PRO A 193 -19.11 -10.91 -1.52
N GLU A 194 -18.87 -10.93 -2.82
CA GLU A 194 -17.61 -11.38 -3.44
C GLU A 194 -16.46 -10.44 -3.07
N ALA A 195 -16.70 -9.12 -3.18
CA ALA A 195 -15.74 -8.11 -2.77
C ALA A 195 -15.52 -8.14 -1.25
N GLN A 196 -16.58 -8.39 -0.47
CA GLN A 196 -16.50 -8.58 0.97
C GLN A 196 -15.60 -9.77 1.33
N GLN A 197 -15.80 -10.92 0.69
CA GLN A 197 -15.00 -12.11 0.91
C GLN A 197 -13.53 -11.88 0.54
N LEU A 198 -13.27 -11.25 -0.60
CA LEU A 198 -11.91 -10.91 -1.02
C LEU A 198 -11.24 -9.96 -0.03
N TYR A 199 -11.95 -8.93 0.42
CA TYR A 199 -11.45 -8.01 1.45
C TYR A 199 -11.09 -8.76 2.74
N GLU A 200 -11.93 -9.67 3.22
CA GLU A 200 -11.66 -10.45 4.43
C GLU A 200 -10.42 -11.34 4.28
N HIS A 201 -10.22 -11.97 3.12
CA HIS A 201 -8.99 -12.72 2.86
C HIS A 201 -7.75 -11.82 2.92
N MET A 202 -7.78 -10.67 2.24
CA MET A 202 -6.67 -9.70 2.26
C MET A 202 -6.41 -9.15 3.66
N PHE A 203 -7.46 -8.82 4.40
CA PHE A 203 -7.39 -8.26 5.73
C PHE A 203 -6.87 -9.30 6.74
N SER A 204 -7.36 -10.54 6.68
CA SER A 204 -6.87 -11.64 7.50
C SER A 204 -5.38 -11.91 7.23
N ALA A 205 -4.97 -11.90 5.96
CA ALA A 205 -3.57 -12.06 5.56
C ALA A 205 -2.67 -10.98 6.18
N ALA A 206 -3.00 -9.70 5.98
CA ALA A 206 -2.24 -8.59 6.52
C ALA A 206 -2.23 -8.58 8.06
N ARG A 207 -3.37 -8.86 8.69
CA ARG A 207 -3.52 -8.91 10.15
C ARG A 207 -2.70 -10.04 10.77
N SER A 208 -2.61 -11.21 10.13
CA SER A 208 -1.82 -12.34 10.62
C SER A 208 -0.31 -12.03 10.69
N CYS A 209 0.14 -11.04 9.92
CA CYS A 209 1.52 -10.56 9.91
C CYS A 209 1.72 -9.34 10.82
N ALA A 210 0.65 -8.67 11.27
CA ALA A 210 0.76 -7.41 12.01
C ALA A 210 1.22 -7.61 13.47
N PRO A 211 2.00 -6.68 14.03
CA PRO A 211 2.28 -6.65 15.47
C PRO A 211 0.98 -6.44 16.25
N ALA A 212 0.92 -7.00 17.46
CA ALA A 212 -0.27 -6.98 18.32
C ALA A 212 -0.83 -5.55 18.59
N GLU A 213 0.02 -4.54 18.49
CA GLU A 213 -0.28 -3.12 18.70
C GLU A 213 -1.16 -2.50 17.62
N LEU A 214 -1.11 -3.02 16.38
CA LEU A 214 -2.02 -2.61 15.30
C LEU A 214 -3.39 -3.28 15.40
N VAL A 215 -3.48 -4.38 16.15
CA VAL A 215 -4.67 -5.25 16.23
C VAL A 215 -5.48 -5.00 17.49
N LEU A 216 -4.85 -4.53 18.58
CA LEU A 216 -5.51 -4.33 19.86
C LEU A 216 -5.79 -2.84 20.13
N PRO A 217 -7.00 -2.47 20.61
CA PRO A 217 -7.22 -1.17 21.20
C PRO A 217 -6.33 -1.07 22.44
N LYS A 218 -5.52 0.00 22.54
CA LYS A 218 -4.71 0.29 23.74
C LYS A 218 -5.58 0.17 24.98
N GLY A 219 -5.43 -0.93 25.73
CA GLY A 219 -5.95 -1.05 27.07
C GLY A 219 -5.42 0.13 27.88
N LYS A 220 -6.32 0.83 28.59
CA LYS A 220 -5.97 1.97 29.44
C LYS A 220 -4.89 1.52 30.44
N SER A 221 -3.63 1.80 30.12
CA SER A 221 -2.53 1.59 31.05
C SER A 221 -2.77 2.55 32.22
N LYS A 222 -3.16 1.99 33.37
CA LYS A 222 -3.37 2.74 34.62
C LYS A 222 -2.07 3.48 34.92
N LYS A 223 -2.04 4.79 34.64
CA LYS A 223 -1.02 5.69 35.19
C LYS A 223 -1.08 5.54 36.71
N ARG A 224 -0.08 4.85 37.26
CA ARG A 224 0.19 4.78 38.69
C ARG A 224 0.42 6.20 39.18
N ARG A 225 -0.60 6.76 39.86
CA ARG A 225 -0.54 8.06 40.55
C ARG A 225 0.66 8.06 41.49
N GLN A 226 1.73 8.76 41.12
CA GLN A 226 2.69 9.24 42.10
C GLN A 226 2.14 10.54 42.68
N LYS A 227 1.80 10.48 43.96
CA LYS A 227 1.42 11.60 44.80
C LYS A 227 2.70 12.31 45.24
N LYS A 228 2.95 13.52 44.73
CA LYS A 228 3.79 14.52 45.40
C LYS A 228 3.13 15.90 45.30
N ARG A 229 3.26 16.65 46.38
CA ARG A 229 2.43 17.75 46.89
C ARG A 229 3.22 19.06 46.76
N GLY A 230 2.54 20.18 46.47
CA GLY A 230 3.02 21.59 46.56
C GLY A 230 3.89 22.05 45.39
N THR A 231 3.82 23.27 44.84
CA THR A 231 3.25 24.58 45.26
C THR A 231 3.19 25.48 44.00
N PRO A 232 2.34 26.52 43.90
CA PRO A 232 2.09 27.25 42.64
C PRO A 232 2.95 28.51 42.48
N TRP A 233 3.39 28.80 41.24
CA TRP A 233 3.82 30.13 40.80
C TRP A 233 3.63 30.30 39.29
N SER A 234 3.57 31.56 38.88
CA SER A 234 2.74 32.21 37.88
C SER A 234 3.40 32.53 36.52
N GLU A 235 2.51 33.04 35.64
CA GLU A 235 2.70 34.09 34.64
C GLU A 235 3.23 33.78 33.21
N ASN A 236 2.30 34.04 32.27
CA ASN A 236 2.39 35.01 31.17
C ASN A 236 2.90 34.62 29.76
N ARG A 237 1.97 34.91 28.82
CA ARG A 237 2.11 35.67 27.55
C ARG A 237 2.25 34.94 26.20
N VAL A 238 1.29 35.31 25.34
CA VAL A 238 1.39 35.71 23.91
C VAL A 238 1.69 34.56 22.93
N GLY A 239 0.89 34.23 21.91
CA GLY A 239 -0.08 34.99 21.14
C GLY A 239 0.55 35.41 19.81
N THR A 240 0.48 34.61 18.75
CA THR A 240 0.65 35.10 17.36
C THR A 240 -0.06 34.18 16.35
N THR A 241 -0.93 34.81 15.57
CA THR A 241 -1.73 34.30 14.47
C THR A 241 -1.02 34.51 13.11
N LEU A 242 -1.42 33.68 12.14
CA LEU A 242 -1.39 33.88 10.67
C LEU A 242 -0.01 33.97 9.97
N ASN A 243 0.23 33.11 8.98
CA ASN A 243 -0.03 33.49 7.58
C ASN A 243 -0.02 32.30 6.63
N ALA A 244 -0.91 32.37 5.64
CA ALA A 244 -1.06 31.47 4.52
C ALA A 244 0.12 31.60 3.54
N ARG A 245 0.55 30.48 2.95
CA ARG A 245 1.06 30.49 1.59
C ARG A 245 0.74 29.17 0.89
N SER A 246 -0.14 29.32 -0.10
CA SER A 246 -0.41 28.39 -1.18
C SER A 246 0.90 27.83 -1.77
N TRP A 247 0.99 26.51 -1.86
CA TRP A 247 1.94 25.84 -2.75
C TRP A 247 1.18 24.77 -3.51
N HIS A 248 1.18 24.92 -4.82
CA HIS A 248 0.54 24.05 -5.79
C HIS A 248 1.07 22.61 -5.67
N GLU A 249 0.12 21.68 -5.57
CA GLU A 249 -0.05 20.52 -6.46
C GLU A 249 1.22 19.74 -6.84
N GLY A 250 1.55 18.75 -6.00
CA GLY A 250 2.45 17.64 -6.34
C GLY A 250 1.63 16.36 -6.46
N GLY A 251 1.07 16.12 -7.64
CA GLY A 251 0.42 14.86 -8.02
C GLY A 251 1.40 13.68 -8.09
N ASN A 252 0.84 12.48 -8.11
CA ASN A 252 1.49 11.17 -8.10
C ASN A 252 2.93 11.09 -8.68
N ARG A 253 3.86 10.59 -7.86
CA ARG A 253 5.23 10.17 -8.24
C ARG A 253 5.33 9.08 -9.34
N PHE A 254 4.18 8.57 -9.80
CA PHE A 254 4.07 7.54 -10.84
C PHE A 254 3.76 8.12 -12.23
N GLU A 255 3.53 9.43 -12.33
CA GLU A 255 3.21 10.11 -13.59
C GLU A 255 4.40 10.11 -14.57
N LEU A 256 5.63 9.86 -14.08
CA LEU A 256 6.83 9.79 -14.92
C LEU A 256 7.03 8.46 -15.67
N LEU A 257 6.12 7.49 -15.53
CA LEU A 257 6.27 6.16 -16.15
C LEU A 257 5.45 5.97 -17.44
N THR A 258 4.74 6.99 -17.90
CA THR A 258 4.15 6.98 -19.25
C THR A 258 5.14 7.61 -20.23
N VAL A 259 6.00 6.77 -20.84
CA VAL A 259 6.64 7.12 -22.11
C VAL A 259 5.56 7.13 -23.18
N GLY A 260 5.01 8.31 -23.44
CA GLY A 260 4.21 8.62 -24.62
C GLY A 260 5.11 9.27 -25.67
N THR A 261 5.20 8.62 -26.82
CA THR A 261 5.86 9.00 -28.07
C THR A 261 5.71 10.51 -28.36
N LEU A 262 6.83 11.23 -28.42
CA LEU A 262 6.85 12.63 -28.86
C LEU A 262 6.84 12.64 -30.39
N GLU A 263 5.70 13.03 -30.97
CA GLU A 263 5.62 13.44 -32.36
C GLU A 263 6.46 14.71 -32.57
N GLU A 264 7.40 14.61 -33.50
CA GLU A 264 8.12 15.73 -34.08
C GLU A 264 7.13 16.63 -34.84
N HIS A 265 7.16 17.95 -34.59
CA HIS A 265 7.06 18.94 -35.67
C HIS A 265 7.73 20.24 -35.22
N MET A 266 8.88 20.52 -35.85
CA MET A 266 9.71 21.71 -35.70
C MET A 266 8.96 22.99 -36.09
N GLU A 267 9.15 24.03 -35.27
CA GLU A 267 8.79 25.41 -35.52
C GLU A 267 9.50 25.98 -36.76
N ALA A 268 8.76 26.87 -37.43
CA ALA A 268 9.22 27.77 -38.46
C ALA A 268 10.30 28.72 -37.92
N ALA A 269 11.35 28.94 -38.73
CA ALA A 269 12.22 30.09 -38.61
C ALA A 269 12.08 30.92 -39.89
N GLU A 270 11.39 32.05 -39.77
CA GLU A 270 11.61 33.20 -40.65
C GLU A 270 12.95 33.84 -40.26
N LEU A 271 13.84 34.08 -41.24
CA LEU A 271 14.69 35.26 -41.35
C LEU A 271 15.53 35.19 -42.64
N GLU A 272 15.30 36.21 -43.50
CA GLU A 272 16.00 36.63 -44.73
C GLU A 272 15.94 35.76 -46.00
#